data_AF-A0A1W4X5V7-F1
#
_entry.id   AF-A0A1W4X5V7-F1
#
_cell.length_a   1.000
_cell.length_b   1.000
_cell.length_c   1.000
_cell.angle_alpha   90.00
_cell.angle_beta   90.00
_cell.angle_gamma   90.00
#
_symmetry.space_group_name_H-M   'P 1'
#
loop_
_entity.id
_entity.type
_entity.pdbx_description
1 polymer ?
#
loop_
_entity_poly.entity_id
_entity_poly.type
_entity_poly.pdbx_seq_one_letter_code
_entity_poly.pdbx_strand_id
1 'polypeptide(L)'
;MSSNPAYRPSEGKREEFRKYLEKTGVIEALTRVLVCLYEEVDKPEDALHFIRNKLASLASLDTPDELQEKLESANCRIQELEEQLAAMENRGEEHEGETETSPPAPEGEVPPAEAEA
;
A
#
# COMPACT_ATOMS: atom_id res chain seq x y z
N MET A 1 -29.00 0.70 15.17
CA MET A 1 -28.44 1.99 14.74
C MET A 1 -29.12 3.09 15.53
N SER A 2 -28.51 3.53 16.62
CA SER A 2 -29.11 4.51 17.52
C SER A 2 -28.94 5.91 16.94
N SER A 3 -30.03 6.45 16.40
CA SER A 3 -30.14 7.87 16.07
C SER A 3 -30.09 8.66 17.39
N ASN A 4 -29.15 9.59 17.53
CA ASN A 4 -29.00 10.37 18.76
C ASN A 4 -30.03 11.52 18.76
N PRO A 5 -31.06 11.50 19.63
CA PRO A 5 -32.15 12.46 19.58
C PRO A 5 -31.64 13.82 20.05
N ALA A 6 -31.55 14.76 19.10
CA ALA A 6 -31.37 16.20 19.33
C ALA A 6 -30.21 16.59 20.27
N TYR A 7 -28.96 16.30 19.86
CA TYR A 7 -27.85 17.13 20.32
C TYR A 7 -28.08 18.56 19.80
N ARG A 8 -28.67 19.42 20.64
CA ARG A 8 -28.74 20.88 20.45
C ARG A 8 -27.63 21.51 21.29
N PRO A 9 -26.41 21.61 20.76
CA PRO A 9 -25.34 22.31 21.45
C PRO A 9 -25.77 23.74 21.77
N SER A 10 -25.35 24.24 22.93
CA SER A 10 -25.54 25.65 23.28
C SER A 10 -24.92 26.56 22.22
N GLU A 11 -25.43 27.78 22.07
CA GLU A 11 -24.91 28.72 21.05
C GLU A 11 -23.40 28.95 21.19
N GLY A 12 -22.88 29.02 22.43
CA GLY A 12 -21.43 29.10 22.67
C GLY A 12 -20.66 27.91 22.09
N LYS A 13 -21.12 26.67 22.30
CA LYS A 13 -20.47 25.47 21.72
C LYS A 13 -20.55 25.44 20.20
N ARG A 14 -21.65 25.92 19.62
CA ARG A 14 -21.80 26.04 18.16
C ARG A 14 -20.83 27.07 17.58
N GLU A 15 -20.69 28.21 18.25
CA GLU A 15 -19.79 29.28 17.82
C GLU A 15 -18.32 28.87 17.93
N GLU A 16 -17.93 28.21 19.02
CA GLU A 16 -16.59 27.64 19.19
C GLU A 16 -16.26 26.66 18.06
N PHE A 17 -17.18 25.76 17.73
CA PHE A 17 -16.98 24.80 16.64
C PHE A 17 -16.88 25.49 15.28
N ARG A 18 -17.70 26.50 15.02
CA ARG A 18 -17.60 27.31 13.80
C ARG A 18 -16.26 28.01 13.70
N LYS A 19 -15.82 28.69 14.76
CA LYS A 19 -14.50 29.35 14.82
C LYS A 19 -13.36 28.35 14.62
N TYR A 20 -13.50 27.14 15.15
CA TYR A 20 -12.54 26.07 14.91
C TYR A 20 -12.45 25.72 13.42
N LEU A 21 -13.58 25.47 12.75
CA LEU A 21 -13.61 25.14 11.32
C LEU A 21 -13.11 26.29 10.43
N GLU A 22 -13.38 27.53 10.80
CA GLU A 22 -12.86 28.71 10.11
C GLU A 22 -11.34 28.82 10.31
N LYS A 23 -10.85 28.66 11.56
CA LYS A 23 -9.43 28.73 11.89
C LYS A 23 -8.60 27.62 11.23
N THR A 24 -9.15 26.41 11.11
CA THR A 24 -8.48 25.28 10.46
C THR A 24 -8.62 25.28 8.95
N GLY A 25 -9.34 26.26 8.37
CA GLY A 25 -9.53 26.37 6.92
C GLY A 25 -10.51 25.36 6.33
N VAL A 26 -11.22 24.58 7.14
CA VAL A 26 -12.21 23.59 6.67
C VAL A 26 -13.34 24.27 5.91
N ILE A 27 -13.83 25.42 6.41
CA ILE A 27 -14.87 26.19 5.71
C ILE A 27 -14.39 26.67 4.34
N GLU A 28 -13.15 27.13 4.25
CA GLU A 28 -12.58 27.61 2.99
C GLU A 28 -12.41 26.46 1.98
N ALA A 29 -11.88 25.32 2.44
CA ALA A 29 -11.74 24.13 1.60
C ALA A 29 -13.09 23.64 1.06
N LEU A 30 -14.11 23.49 1.93
CA LEU A 30 -15.45 23.09 1.53
C LEU A 30 -16.07 24.10 0.54
N THR A 31 -15.89 25.39 0.78
CA THR A 31 -16.39 26.44 -0.13
C THR A 31 -15.78 26.29 -1.51
N ARG A 32 -14.45 26.11 -1.61
CA ARG A 32 -13.76 25.94 -2.90
C ARG A 32 -14.27 24.71 -3.65
N VAL A 33 -14.44 23.57 -2.97
CA VAL A 33 -14.95 22.35 -3.61
C VAL A 33 -16.38 22.53 -4.13
N LEU A 34 -17.24 23.19 -3.36
CA LEU A 34 -18.61 23.47 -3.79
C LEU A 34 -18.66 24.45 -4.97
N VAL A 35 -17.75 25.42 -5.02
CA VAL A 35 -17.60 26.30 -6.18
C VAL A 35 -17.14 25.51 -7.40
N CYS A 36 -16.11 24.65 -7.27
CA CYS A 36 -15.68 23.79 -8.39
C CYS A 36 -16.81 22.89 -8.90
N LEU A 37 -17.62 22.31 -7.99
CA LEU A 37 -18.76 21.49 -8.38
C LEU A 37 -19.88 22.32 -9.04
N TYR A 38 -20.03 23.58 -8.67
CA TYR A 38 -20.99 24.49 -9.28
C TYR A 38 -20.55 24.95 -10.68
N GLU A 39 -19.25 25.15 -10.87
CA GLU A 39 -18.64 25.58 -12.14
C GLU A 39 -18.47 24.44 -13.16
N GLU A 40 -18.53 23.18 -12.73
CA GLU A 40 -18.50 22.02 -13.62
C GLU A 40 -19.64 22.09 -14.66
N VAL A 41 -19.25 22.08 -15.94
CA VAL A 41 -20.17 22.20 -17.07
C VAL A 41 -20.99 20.91 -17.21
N ASP A 42 -20.37 19.77 -16.94
CA ASP A 42 -21.02 18.46 -16.94
C ASP A 42 -21.01 17.90 -15.52
N LYS A 43 -22.14 18.01 -14.83
CA LYS A 43 -22.20 17.65 -13.42
C LYS A 43 -21.94 16.15 -13.26
N PRO A 44 -21.01 15.75 -12.38
CA PRO A 44 -20.72 14.36 -12.16
C PRO A 44 -21.99 13.64 -11.65
N GLU A 45 -22.24 12.44 -12.17
CA GLU A 45 -23.34 11.58 -11.73
C GLU A 45 -23.22 11.25 -10.23
N ASP A 46 -21.98 11.03 -9.77
CA ASP A 46 -21.64 10.93 -8.35
C ASP A 46 -20.91 12.20 -7.84
N ALA A 47 -21.71 13.16 -7.38
CA ALA A 47 -21.19 14.38 -6.75
C ALA A 47 -20.41 14.12 -5.45
N LEU A 48 -20.73 13.05 -4.70
CA LEU A 48 -20.02 12.74 -3.46
C LEU A 48 -18.62 12.23 -3.74
N HIS A 49 -18.46 11.41 -4.79
CA HIS A 49 -17.17 10.97 -5.28
C HIS A 49 -16.29 12.16 -5.68
N PHE A 50 -16.84 13.08 -6.48
CA PHE A 50 -16.13 14.30 -6.89
C PHE A 50 -15.67 15.14 -5.69
N ILE A 51 -16.57 15.37 -4.71
CA ILE A 51 -16.25 16.14 -3.50
C ILE A 51 -15.11 15.46 -2.72
N ARG A 52 -15.15 14.13 -2.56
CA ARG A 52 -14.12 13.37 -1.84
C ARG A 52 -12.76 13.53 -2.51
N ASN A 53 -12.67 13.34 -3.82
CA ASN A 53 -11.42 13.46 -4.56
C ASN A 53 -10.89 14.90 -4.56
N LYS A 54 -11.76 15.90 -4.75
CA LYS A 54 -11.35 17.31 -4.68
C LYS A 54 -10.88 17.72 -3.29
N LEU A 55 -11.51 17.21 -2.23
CA LEU A 55 -11.04 17.47 -0.86
C LEU A 55 -9.68 16.82 -0.58
N ALA A 56 -9.46 15.57 -1.01
CA ALA A 56 -8.17 14.91 -0.88
C ALA A 56 -7.07 15.68 -1.62
N SER A 57 -7.36 16.08 -2.87
CA SER A 57 -6.46 16.89 -3.69
C SER A 57 -6.13 18.26 -3.08
N LEU A 58 -7.13 18.98 -2.55
CA LEU A 58 -6.90 20.27 -1.87
C LEU A 58 -6.06 20.14 -0.60
N ALA A 59 -6.15 19.00 0.07
CA ALA A 59 -5.38 18.70 1.26
C ALA A 59 -4.03 18.02 0.94
N SER A 60 -3.65 17.95 -0.35
CA SER A 60 -2.44 17.30 -0.85
C SER A 60 -2.26 15.86 -0.35
N LEU A 61 -3.38 15.17 -0.14
CA LEU A 61 -3.42 13.75 0.18
C LEU A 61 -3.70 12.97 -1.10
N ASP A 62 -3.21 11.73 -1.12
CA ASP A 62 -3.60 10.77 -2.14
C ASP A 62 -5.13 10.62 -2.14
N THR A 63 -5.72 10.67 -3.32
CA THR A 63 -7.12 10.38 -3.50
C THR A 63 -7.41 8.90 -3.16
N PRO A 64 -8.63 8.57 -2.76
CA PRO A 64 -9.04 7.18 -2.56
C PRO A 64 -8.71 6.28 -3.75
N ASP A 65 -8.86 6.78 -4.97
CA ASP A 65 -8.59 6.05 -6.20
C ASP A 65 -7.09 5.77 -6.36
N GLU A 66 -6.24 6.78 -6.12
CA GLU A 66 -4.79 6.60 -6.14
C GLU A 66 -4.31 5.63 -5.04
N LEU A 67 -4.95 5.64 -3.87
CA LEU A 67 -4.65 4.68 -2.80
C LEU A 67 -5.07 3.26 -3.19
N GLN A 68 -6.23 3.10 -3.84
CA GLN A 68 -6.68 1.80 -4.35
C GLN A 68 -5.72 1.27 -5.41
N GLU A 69 -5.30 2.10 -6.37
CA GLU A 69 -4.35 1.72 -7.41
C GLU A 69 -2.99 1.31 -6.80
N LYS A 70 -2.47 2.06 -5.82
CA LYS A 70 -1.24 1.71 -5.10
C LYS A 70 -1.38 0.37 -4.36
N LEU A 71 -2.54 0.10 -3.77
CA LEU A 71 -2.81 -1.14 -3.05
C LEU A 71 -2.89 -2.33 -4.00
N GLU A 72 -3.57 -2.19 -5.15
CA GLU A 72 -3.63 -3.21 -6.19
C GLU A 72 -2.23 -3.51 -6.77
N SER A 73 -1.46 -2.48 -7.10
CA SER A 73 -0.09 -2.62 -7.60
C SER A 73 0.82 -3.33 -6.59
N ALA A 74 0.74 -2.96 -5.31
CA ALA A 74 1.49 -3.63 -4.25
C ALA A 74 1.09 -5.10 -4.10
N ASN A 75 -0.21 -5.41 -4.16
CA ASN A 75 -0.69 -6.79 -4.08
C ASN A 75 -0.23 -7.63 -5.28
N CYS A 76 -0.29 -7.09 -6.50
CA CYS A 76 0.26 -7.76 -7.69
C CYS A 76 1.75 -8.04 -7.53
N ARG A 77 2.52 -7.09 -6.98
CA ARG A 77 3.95 -7.28 -6.75
C ARG A 77 4.24 -8.33 -5.67
N ILE A 78 3.44 -8.37 -4.61
CA ILE A 78 3.52 -9.41 -3.58
C ILE A 78 3.29 -10.79 -4.21
N GLN A 79 2.21 -10.93 -5.00
CA GLN A 79 1.91 -12.19 -5.67
C GLN A 79 3.04 -12.63 -6.62
N GLU A 80 3.57 -11.71 -7.43
CA GLU A 80 4.68 -12.00 -8.34
C GLU A 80 5.94 -12.45 -7.59
N LEU A 81 6.25 -11.80 -6.46
CA LEU A 81 7.39 -12.17 -5.62
C LEU A 81 7.17 -13.51 -4.91
N GLU A 82 5.95 -13.79 -4.44
CA GLU A 82 5.57 -15.08 -3.87
C GLU A 82 5.70 -16.22 -4.90
N GLU A 83 5.26 -16.00 -6.14
CA GLU A 83 5.43 -16.95 -7.24
C GLU A 83 6.91 -17.18 -7.58
N GLN A 84 7.73 -16.13 -7.58
CA GLN A 84 9.18 -16.25 -7.78
C GLN A 84 9.88 -17.01 -6.65
N LEU A 85 9.46 -16.77 -5.39
CA LEU A 85 9.98 -17.51 -4.24
C LEU A 85 9.60 -18.99 -4.32
N ALA A 86 8.34 -19.30 -4.61
CA ALA A 86 7.87 -20.67 -4.78
C ALA A 86 8.59 -21.39 -5.94
N ALA A 87 8.82 -20.69 -7.06
CA ALA A 87 9.55 -21.24 -8.19
C ALA A 87 11.03 -21.49 -7.86
N MET A 88 11.68 -20.63 -7.07
CA MET A 88 13.07 -20.84 -6.64
C MET A 88 13.20 -21.91 -5.56
N GLU A 89 12.23 -22.03 -4.65
CA GLU A 89 12.17 -23.11 -3.65
C GLU A 89 12.06 -24.48 -4.33
N ASN A 90 11.12 -24.64 -5.27
CA ASN A 90 11.01 -25.86 -6.08
C ASN A 90 12.30 -26.19 -6.85
N ARG A 91 13.02 -25.17 -7.35
CA ARG A 91 14.28 -25.36 -8.09
C ARG A 91 15.49 -25.64 -7.20
N GLY A 92 15.40 -25.29 -5.91
CA GLY A 92 16.39 -25.65 -4.90
C GLY A 92 16.26 -27.12 -4.48
N GLU A 93 15.04 -27.62 -4.36
CA GLU A 93 14.75 -29.02 -4.04
C GLU A 93 15.19 -29.98 -5.17
N GLU A 94 15.12 -29.56 -6.43
CA GLU A 94 15.59 -30.37 -7.58
C GLU A 94 17.12 -30.54 -7.63
N HIS A 95 17.90 -29.61 -7.05
CA HIS A 95 19.37 -29.68 -7.08
C HIS A 95 19.97 -30.40 -5.87
N GLU A 96 19.21 -30.66 -4.81
CA GLU A 96 19.63 -31.49 -3.68
C GLU A 96 19.42 -33.01 -3.94
N GLY A 97 18.67 -33.38 -4.98
CA GLY A 97 18.42 -34.78 -5.36
C GLY A 97 19.50 -35.43 -6.24
N GLU A 98 20.47 -34.66 -6.75
CA GLU A 98 21.48 -35.13 -7.70
C GLU A 98 22.93 -34.97 -7.17
N THR A 99 23.16 -35.18 -5.87
CA THR A 99 24.53 -35.38 -5.33
C THR A 99 24.69 -36.64 -4.49
N GLU A 100 23.88 -37.67 -4.74
CA GLU A 100 24.18 -39.04 -4.33
C GLU A 100 24.18 -39.93 -5.57
N THR A 101 25.36 -40.37 -6.03
CA THR A 101 25.68 -41.72 -6.56
C THR A 101 26.86 -41.72 -7.54
N SER A 102 28.08 -41.87 -7.02
CA SER A 102 29.12 -42.69 -7.65
C SER A 102 30.32 -42.92 -6.73
N PRO A 103 31.03 -44.06 -6.87
CA PRO A 103 31.44 -44.90 -5.75
C PRO A 103 32.87 -44.60 -5.23
N PRO A 104 33.25 -45.18 -4.09
CA PRO A 104 34.56 -44.96 -3.47
C PRO A 104 35.66 -45.67 -4.26
N ALA A 105 36.65 -44.92 -4.73
CA ALA A 105 37.92 -45.48 -5.18
C ALA A 105 38.87 -45.65 -3.96
N PRO A 106 39.60 -46.76 -3.87
CA PRO A 106 40.09 -47.32 -2.62
C PRO A 106 41.34 -46.63 -2.07
N GLU A 107 41.45 -46.63 -0.75
CA GLU A 107 42.67 -46.30 0.00
C GLU A 107 43.83 -47.19 -0.45
N GLY A 108 44.98 -46.58 -0.73
CA GLY A 108 46.20 -47.25 -1.16
C GLY A 108 47.44 -46.39 -0.96
N GLU A 109 47.98 -46.49 0.26
CA GLU A 109 49.39 -46.33 0.65
C GLU A 109 50.05 -44.93 0.69
N VAL A 110 50.48 -44.59 1.91
CA VAL A 110 51.37 -43.47 2.30
C VAL A 110 52.85 -43.82 1.96
N PRO A 111 53.81 -42.87 2.06
CA PRO A 111 54.89 -42.62 1.09
C PRO A 111 56.17 -43.46 1.34
N PRO A 112 57.26 -43.22 0.59
CA PRO A 112 58.44 -42.78 1.34
C PRO A 112 59.18 -41.60 0.70
N ALA A 113 59.88 -40.89 1.57
CA ALA A 113 60.78 -39.80 1.28
C ALA A 113 62.10 -40.30 0.66
N GLU A 114 62.55 -39.67 -0.42
CA GLU A 114 63.95 -39.57 -0.86
C GLU A 114 64.05 -38.18 -1.56
N ALA A 115 64.76 -37.19 -1.03
CA ALA A 115 66.21 -36.99 -1.01
C ALA A 115 66.83 -36.80 -2.41
N GLU A 116 67.71 -35.79 -2.51
CA GLU A 116 68.53 -35.33 -3.66
C GLU A 116 67.87 -34.28 -4.59
N ALA A 117 68.50 -33.16 -4.96
CA ALA A 117 69.90 -32.72 -4.88
C ALA A 117 70.01 -31.19 -4.70
#